data_AF-A0A434RHF3-F1
#
_entry.id   AF-A0A434RHF3-F1
#
_cell.length_a   1.000
_cell.length_b   1.000
_cell.length_c   1.000
_cell.angle_alpha   90.00
_cell.angle_beta   90.00
_cell.angle_gamma   90.00
#
_symmetry.space_group_name_H-M   'P 1'
#
loop_
_entity.id
_entity.type
_entity.pdbx_description
1 polymer ?
#
loop_
_entity_poly.entity_id
_entity_poly.type
_entity_poly.pdbx_seq_one_letter_code
_entity_poly.pdbx_strand_id
1 'polypeptide(L)'
;MTDLLSGIRVLDLTNVLAGPYCAYQLALLGADVIKVEAPPGGDLARQLGASPELNKAGMGASFLAQNAGKRSVVLDLKQEADRERFRDLVATADGLVE
;
A
#
# COMPACT_ATOMS: atom_id res chain seq x y z
N MET A 1 2.75 -1.34 -20.99
CA MET A 1 2.90 -0.71 -19.66
C MET A 1 4.00 0.32 -19.79
N THR A 2 3.76 1.52 -19.29
CA THR A 2 4.74 2.61 -19.23
C THR A 2 5.77 2.32 -18.14
N ASP A 3 7.03 2.62 -18.39
CA ASP A 3 8.19 2.32 -17.54
C ASP A 3 8.90 3.58 -17.04
N LEU A 4 8.20 4.72 -17.06
CA LEU A 4 8.74 6.04 -16.69
C LEU A 4 9.35 6.06 -15.28
N LEU A 5 8.79 5.29 -14.35
CA LEU A 5 9.26 5.14 -12.98
C LEU A 5 9.90 3.77 -12.71
N SER A 6 10.34 3.06 -13.76
CA SER A 6 11.07 1.80 -13.60
C SER A 6 12.32 2.01 -12.73
N GLY A 7 12.52 1.10 -11.77
CA GLY A 7 13.62 1.18 -10.81
C GLY A 7 13.35 2.07 -9.59
N ILE A 8 12.27 2.85 -9.59
CA ILE A 8 11.85 3.65 -8.43
C ILE A 8 11.06 2.77 -7.45
N ARG A 9 11.45 2.78 -6.17
CA ARG A 9 10.72 2.13 -5.08
C ARG A 9 10.01 3.15 -4.21
N VAL A 10 8.72 2.92 -3.94
CA VAL A 10 7.90 3.81 -3.11
C VAL A 10 7.27 3.03 -1.96
N LEU A 11 7.37 3.57 -0.75
CA LEU A 11 6.59 3.11 0.40
C LEU A 11 5.28 3.87 0.50
N ASP A 12 4.18 3.13 0.58
CA ASP A 12 2.82 3.66 0.67
C ASP A 12 2.24 3.34 2.05
N LEU A 13 2.20 4.33 2.94
CA LEU A 13 1.59 4.25 4.28
C LEU A 13 0.14 4.78 4.27
N THR A 14 -0.32 5.22 3.10
CA THR A 14 -1.59 5.92 2.95
C THR A 14 -2.78 4.97 3.11
N ASN A 15 -3.96 5.54 3.36
CA ASN A 15 -5.19 4.77 3.52
C ASN A 15 -6.38 5.41 2.78
N VAL A 16 -7.44 4.63 2.61
CA VAL A 16 -8.76 5.06 2.10
C VAL A 16 -8.78 5.41 0.62
N LEU A 17 -8.32 6.59 0.19
CA LEU A 17 -8.52 7.02 -1.20
C LEU A 17 -7.43 7.92 -1.78
N ALA A 18 -7.21 9.12 -1.25
CA ALA A 18 -6.36 10.13 -1.91
C ALA A 18 -4.90 9.67 -2.04
N GLY A 19 -4.31 9.20 -0.94
CA GLY A 19 -2.97 8.65 -0.96
C GLY A 19 -2.86 7.34 -1.75
N PRO A 20 -3.78 6.35 -1.57
CA PRO A 20 -3.71 5.12 -2.36
C PRO A 20 -3.86 5.38 -3.86
N TYR A 21 -4.68 6.36 -4.26
CA TYR A 21 -4.79 6.81 -5.64
C TYR A 21 -3.46 7.34 -6.18
N CYS A 22 -2.79 8.22 -5.42
CA CYS A 22 -1.47 8.75 -5.78
C CYS A 22 -0.47 7.59 -6.00
N ALA A 23 -0.31 6.72 -5.00
CA ALA A 23 0.60 5.60 -5.07
C ALA A 23 0.23 4.60 -6.18
N TYR A 24 -1.05 4.45 -6.51
CA TYR A 24 -1.50 3.63 -7.63
C TYR A 24 -1.07 4.20 -8.98
N GLN A 25 -1.16 5.52 -9.17
CA GLN A 25 -0.64 6.15 -10.39
C GLN A 25 0.87 5.90 -10.54
N LEU A 26 1.63 5.94 -9.43
CA LEU A 26 3.07 5.62 -9.46
C LEU A 26 3.32 4.17 -9.88
N ALA A 27 2.53 3.22 -9.36
CA ALA A 27 2.61 1.81 -9.76
C ALA A 27 2.29 1.61 -11.26
N LEU A 28 1.25 2.28 -11.78
CA LEU A 28 0.89 2.22 -13.20
C LEU A 28 1.98 2.80 -14.12
N LEU A 29 2.78 3.74 -13.62
CA LEU A 29 3.93 4.32 -14.31
C LEU A 29 5.23 3.50 -14.15
N GLY A 30 5.17 2.35 -13.47
CA GLY A 30 6.27 1.38 -13.38
C GLY A 30 7.04 1.36 -12.06
N ALA A 31 6.62 2.12 -11.05
CA ALA A 31 7.27 2.10 -9.74
C ALA A 31 6.97 0.80 -8.97
N ASP A 32 7.95 0.32 -8.20
CA ASP A 32 7.80 -0.75 -7.22
C ASP A 32 7.18 -0.19 -5.93
N VAL A 33 5.85 -0.26 -5.84
CA VAL A 33 5.10 0.28 -4.71
C VAL A 33 4.84 -0.79 -3.65
N ILE A 34 5.30 -0.54 -2.43
CA ILE A 34 5.11 -1.40 -1.26
C ILE A 34 4.17 -0.68 -0.29
N LYS A 35 2.95 -1.20 -0.15
CA LYS A 35 2.00 -0.74 0.86
C LYS A 35 2.37 -1.30 2.24
N VAL A 36 2.53 -0.41 3.21
CA VAL A 36 2.79 -0.76 4.62
C VAL A 36 1.48 -0.63 5.37
N GLU A 37 0.96 -1.76 5.86
CA GLU A 37 -0.36 -1.84 6.48
C GLU A 37 -0.26 -2.10 7.98
N ALA A 38 -1.07 -1.39 8.77
CA ALA A 38 -1.10 -1.54 10.21
C ALA A 38 -2.04 -2.68 10.65
N PRO A 39 -1.67 -3.50 11.65
CA PRO A 39 -2.61 -4.42 12.28
C PRO A 39 -3.54 -3.72 13.28
N PRO A 40 -4.72 -4.29 13.56
CA PRO A 40 -5.38 -5.35 12.81
C PRO A 40 -6.09 -4.78 11.58
N GLY A 41 -6.16 -5.56 10.49
CA GLY A 41 -7.06 -5.28 9.37
C GLY A 41 -6.48 -4.47 8.21
N GLY A 42 -5.37 -3.76 8.39
CA GLY A 42 -4.72 -2.99 7.32
C GLY A 42 -5.54 -1.78 6.89
N ASP A 43 -5.57 -1.50 5.58
CA ASP A 43 -6.32 -0.37 5.04
C ASP A 43 -7.83 -0.55 5.21
N LEU A 44 -8.51 0.48 5.73
CA LEU A 44 -9.97 0.48 5.91
C LEU A 44 -10.71 0.16 4.60
N ALA A 45 -10.16 0.57 3.45
CA ALA A 45 -10.75 0.30 2.14
C ALA A 45 -10.92 -1.19 1.85
N ARG A 46 -10.19 -2.09 2.54
CA ARG A 46 -10.35 -3.55 2.42
C ARG A 46 -11.75 -4.03 2.79
N GLN A 47 -12.50 -3.23 3.53
CA GLN A 47 -13.86 -3.52 3.97
C GLN A 47 -14.90 -2.59 3.33
N LEU A 48 -14.48 -1.74 2.38
CA LEU A 48 -15.35 -0.77 1.71
C LEU A 48 -15.64 -1.18 0.27
N GLY A 49 -16.91 -1.17 -0.11
CA GLY A 49 -17.38 -1.50 -1.44
C GLY A 49 -18.81 -1.99 -1.47
N ALA A 50 -19.36 -2.12 -2.68
CA ALA A 50 -20.75 -2.53 -2.88
C ALA A 50 -21.02 -4.02 -2.62
N SER A 51 -19.97 -4.86 -2.55
CA SER A 51 -20.11 -6.31 -2.30
C SER A 51 -19.80 -6.64 -0.83
N PRO A 52 -20.80 -7.02 -0.02
CA PRO A 52 -20.58 -7.43 1.37
C PRO A 52 -19.65 -8.65 1.50
N GLU A 53 -19.71 -9.58 0.54
CA GLU A 53 -18.86 -10.78 0.53
C GLU A 53 -17.38 -10.42 0.34
N LEU A 54 -17.09 -9.52 -0.61
CA LEU A 54 -15.72 -9.03 -0.83
C LEU A 54 -15.22 -8.24 0.37
N ASN A 55 -16.06 -7.39 0.97
CA ASN A 55 -15.70 -6.63 2.17
C ASN A 55 -15.34 -7.57 3.33
N LYS A 56 -16.13 -8.64 3.54
CA LYS A 56 -15.87 -9.65 4.58
C LYS A 56 -14.57 -10.43 4.33
N ALA A 57 -14.18 -10.59 3.06
CA ALA A 57 -12.93 -11.23 2.67
C ALA A 57 -11.71 -10.28 2.67
N GLY A 58 -11.87 -9.01 3.06
CA GLY A 58 -10.77 -8.02 3.01
C GLY A 58 -10.40 -7.58 1.59
N MET A 59 -11.30 -7.79 0.63
CA MET A 59 -11.17 -7.50 -0.79
C MET A 59 -12.16 -6.42 -1.26
N GLY A 60 -12.48 -5.47 -0.40
CA GLY A 60 -13.38 -4.36 -0.72
C GLY A 60 -13.02 -3.69 -2.05
N ALA A 61 -14.04 -3.41 -2.86
CA ALA A 61 -13.86 -2.87 -4.21
C ALA A 61 -13.06 -1.54 -4.21
N SER A 62 -13.21 -0.74 -3.15
CA SER A 62 -12.41 0.48 -2.96
C SER A 62 -10.93 0.19 -2.79
N PHE A 63 -10.56 -0.88 -2.08
CA PHE A 63 -9.16 -1.31 -1.94
C PHE A 63 -8.62 -1.87 -3.24
N LEU A 64 -9.37 -2.77 -3.89
CA LEU A 64 -8.94 -3.42 -5.14
C LEU A 64 -8.67 -2.40 -6.24
N ALA A 65 -9.50 -1.35 -6.36
CA ALA A 65 -9.33 -0.33 -7.38
C ALA A 65 -8.04 0.51 -7.20
N GLN A 66 -7.67 0.80 -5.95
CA GLN A 66 -6.58 1.76 -5.64
C GLN A 66 -5.29 1.10 -5.17
N ASN A 67 -5.25 -0.22 -5.03
CA ASN A 67 -4.06 -0.94 -4.55
C ASN A 67 -3.65 -2.09 -5.48
N ALA A 68 -4.29 -2.23 -6.64
CA ALA A 68 -3.85 -3.16 -7.68
C ALA A 68 -2.40 -2.85 -8.10
N GLY A 69 -1.61 -3.91 -8.34
CA GLY A 69 -0.20 -3.78 -8.74
C GLY A 69 0.77 -3.41 -7.61
N LYS A 70 0.28 -3.11 -6.40
CA LYS A 70 1.14 -2.88 -5.22
C LYS A 70 1.45 -4.19 -4.51
N ARG A 71 2.65 -4.30 -3.94
CA ARG A 71 2.98 -5.31 -2.92
C ARG A 71 2.49 -4.81 -1.57
N SER A 72 2.21 -5.72 -0.64
CA SER A 72 1.73 -5.36 0.71
C SER A 72 2.54 -6.10 1.77
N VAL A 73 2.85 -5.40 2.86
CA VAL A 73 3.44 -5.95 4.08
C VAL A 73 2.70 -5.38 5.29
N VAL A 74 2.46 -6.22 6.29
CA VAL A 74 1.88 -5.79 7.57
C VAL A 74 3.01 -5.53 8.56
N LEU A 75 3.04 -4.34 9.16
CA LEU A 75 4.00 -3.96 10.20
C LEU A 75 3.28 -3.25 11.34
N ASP A 76 3.49 -3.70 12.58
CA ASP A 76 3.08 -2.96 13.77
C ASP A 76 4.20 -2.02 14.21
N LEU A 77 4.17 -0.77 13.75
CA LEU A 77 5.20 0.23 14.09
C LEU A 77 5.23 0.61 15.58
N LYS A 78 4.37 0.06 16.43
CA LYS A 78 4.49 0.14 17.89
C LYS A 78 5.50 -0.87 18.45
N GLN A 79 5.83 -1.93 17.70
CA GLN A 79 6.86 -2.90 18.07
C GLN A 79 8.24 -2.42 17.62
N GLU A 80 9.28 -2.59 18.45
CA GLU A 80 10.65 -2.23 18.03
C GLU A 80 11.11 -3.05 16.82
N ALA A 81 10.86 -4.36 16.81
CA ALA A 81 11.28 -5.23 15.71
C ALA A 81 10.68 -4.82 14.35
N ASP A 82 9.42 -4.37 14.33
CA ASP A 82 8.78 -3.92 13.08
C ASP A 82 9.21 -2.50 12.70
N ARG A 83 9.61 -1.66 13.66
CA ARG A 83 10.28 -0.38 13.36
C ARG A 83 11.65 -0.58 12.72
N GLU A 84 12.41 -1.57 13.16
CA GLU A 84 13.68 -1.95 12.52
C GLU A 84 13.45 -2.40 11.07
N ARG A 85 12.51 -3.32 10.85
CA ARG A 85 12.12 -3.77 9.49
C ARG A 85 11.62 -2.62 8.61
N PHE A 86 10.86 -1.69 9.18
CA PHE A 86 10.42 -0.49 8.45
C PHE A 86 11.61 0.40 8.07
N ARG A 87 12.58 0.60 8.97
CA ARG A 87 13.81 1.35 8.66
C ARG A 87 14.61 0.68 7.53
N ASP A 88 14.66 -0.65 7.48
CA ASP A 88 15.30 -1.38 6.39
C ASP A 88 14.59 -1.14 5.04
N LEU A 89 13.25 -1.11 5.05
CA LEU A 89 12.47 -0.77 3.85
C LEU A 89 12.76 0.68 3.41
N VAL A 90 12.71 1.63 4.35
CA VAL A 90 12.98 3.06 4.10
C VAL A 90 14.37 3.26 3.51
N ALA A 91 15.39 2.53 3.99
CA ALA A 91 16.76 2.63 3.48
C ALA A 91 16.91 2.25 1.99
N THR A 92 15.92 1.57 1.41
CA THR A 92 15.90 1.16 -0.01
C THR A 92 14.86 1.88 -0.85
N ALA A 93 14.10 2.81 -0.27
CA ALA A 93 13.01 3.49 -0.94
C ALA A 93 13.46 4.87 -1.46
N ASP A 94 12.95 5.25 -2.64
CA ASP A 94 13.17 6.56 -3.25
C ASP A 94 12.12 7.58 -2.82
N GLY A 95 10.97 7.11 -2.33
CA GLY A 95 9.89 7.98 -1.85
C GLY A 95 8.99 7.29 -0.82
N LEU A 96 8.34 8.11 0.00
CA LEU A 96 7.33 7.71 0.95
C LEU A 96 6.09 8.60 0.79
N VAL A 97 4.92 7.98 0.80
CA VAL A 97 3.61 8.66 0.78
C VAL A 97 2.82 8.24 2.02
N GLU A 98 2.18 9.20 2.70
CA GLU A 98 1.31 8.98 3.87
C GLU A 98 0.01 9.79 3.75
#